data_AF-A0A7C0USJ3-F1
#
_entry.id   AF-A0A7C0USJ3-F1
#
_cell.length_a   1.000
_cell.length_b   1.000
_cell.length_c   1.000
_cell.angle_alpha   90.00
_cell.angle_beta   90.00
_cell.angle_gamma   90.00
#
_symmetry.space_group_name_H-M   'P 1'
#
loop_
_entity.id
_entity.type
_entity.pdbx_description
1 polymer ?
#
loop_
_entity_poly.entity_id
_entity_poly.type
_entity_poly.pdbx_seq_one_letter_code
_entity_poly.pdbx_strand_id
1 'polypeptide(L)'
;MENILPADKYKFKRKLEELKAVKGQHTELISLYIPPNKQISDVVAQLRDEYSQSSNIKSKQTRKNVLSAIESIMSQLRYYKTPPPHGMVFFVGEGAKSGEQPKMMSEVIEPPMPVPIY
;
A
#
# COMPACT_ATOMS: atom_id res chain seq x y z
N MET A 1 2.31 20.91 19.37
CA MET A 1 1.88 20.74 17.97
C MET A 1 3.08 20.29 17.19
N GLU A 2 3.03 19.09 16.60
CA GLU A 2 4.10 18.60 15.73
C GLU A 2 4.27 19.56 14.55
N ASN A 3 5.42 20.25 14.50
CA ASN A 3 5.78 21.13 13.40
C ASN A 3 6.16 20.27 12.20
N ILE A 4 5.17 19.87 11.40
CA ILE A 4 5.42 19.23 10.11
C ILE A 4 6.16 20.24 9.24
N LEU A 5 7.40 19.92 8.86
CA LEU A 5 8.19 20.80 8.00
C LEU A 5 7.45 21.02 6.68
N PRO A 6 7.39 22.26 6.16
CA PRO A 6 6.79 22.54 4.85
C PRO A 6 7.33 21.63 3.73
N ALA A 7 8.60 21.24 3.84
CA ALA A 7 9.26 20.32 2.93
C ALA A 7 8.64 18.92 2.92
N ASP A 8 8.30 18.36 4.09
CA ASP A 8 7.74 17.00 4.19
C ASP A 8 6.30 16.94 3.71
N LYS A 9 5.51 17.99 3.99
CA LYS A 9 4.19 18.19 3.37
C LYS A 9 4.27 18.25 1.85
N TYR A 10 5.25 18.98 1.31
CA TYR A 10 5.44 19.09 -0.13
C TYR A 10 5.83 17.76 -0.76
N LYS A 11 6.81 17.04 -0.19
CA LYS A 11 7.24 15.71 -0.64
C LYS A 11 6.07 14.71 -0.62
N PHE A 12 5.32 14.67 0.47
CA PHE A 12 4.14 13.80 0.59
C PHE A 12 3.08 14.12 -0.46
N LYS A 13 2.75 15.41 -0.65
CA LYS A 13 1.80 15.85 -1.68
C LYS A 13 2.28 15.46 -3.08
N ARG A 14 3.55 15.69 -3.41
CA ARG A 14 4.14 15.30 -4.70
C ARG A 14 4.04 13.80 -4.94
N LYS A 15 4.37 13.00 -3.92
CA LYS A 15 4.30 11.53 -4.01
C LYS A 15 2.87 11.03 -4.18
N LEU A 16 1.89 11.65 -3.51
CA LEU A 16 0.47 11.35 -3.73
C LEU A 16 0.01 11.68 -5.15
N GLU A 17 0.42 12.81 -5.71
CA GLU A 17 0.08 13.17 -7.09
C GLU A 17 0.70 12.20 -8.10
N GLU A 18 1.92 11.74 -7.86
CA GLU A 18 2.56 10.70 -8.68
C GLU A 18 1.81 9.38 -8.61
N LEU A 19 1.36 8.97 -7.42
CA LEU A 19 0.57 7.74 -7.23
C LEU A 19 -0.82 7.85 -7.87
N LYS A 20 -1.50 9.00 -7.76
CA LYS A 20 -2.80 9.25 -8.41
C LYS A 20 -2.73 9.19 -9.93
N ALA A 21 -1.59 9.54 -10.51
CA ALA A 21 -1.38 9.49 -11.95
C ALA A 21 -1.26 8.05 -12.48
N VAL A 22 -1.00 7.07 -11.59
CA VAL A 22 -0.94 5.66 -11.95
C VAL A 22 -2.35 5.09 -12.02
N LYS A 23 -2.68 4.49 -13.15
CA LYS A 23 -3.94 3.77 -13.36
C LYS A 23 -3.62 2.29 -13.59
N GLY A 24 -4.31 1.43 -12.84
CA GLY A 24 -4.35 0.00 -13.13
C GLY A 24 -5.20 -0.24 -14.38
N GLN A 25 -4.81 -1.20 -15.22
CA GLN A 25 -5.67 -1.64 -16.33
C GLN A 25 -6.83 -2.51 -15.81
N HIS A 26 -6.66 -3.13 -14.63
CA HIS A 26 -7.67 -3.94 -13.94
C HIS A 26 -7.61 -3.71 -12.41
N THR A 27 -8.18 -4.64 -11.63
CA THR A 27 -8.10 -4.70 -10.16
C THR A 27 -6.71 -5.16 -9.72
N GLU A 28 -5.73 -4.26 -9.82
CA GLU A 28 -4.32 -4.62 -9.66
C GLU A 28 -3.55 -3.69 -8.71
N LEU A 29 -4.24 -2.74 -8.07
CA LEU A 29 -3.64 -1.80 -7.13
C LEU A 29 -4.26 -1.99 -5.74
N ILE A 30 -3.42 -2.33 -4.77
CA ILE A 30 -3.78 -2.44 -3.36
C ILE A 30 -3.30 -1.18 -2.64
N SER A 31 -4.22 -0.54 -1.92
CA SER A 31 -3.91 0.52 -0.96
C SER A 31 -4.23 0.04 0.43
N LEU A 32 -3.21 -0.23 1.25
CA LEU A 32 -3.37 -0.66 2.64
C LEU A 32 -2.98 0.46 3.58
N TYR A 33 -3.92 0.85 4.42
CA TYR A 33 -3.74 1.87 5.45
C TYR A 33 -3.62 1.21 6.82
N ILE A 34 -2.52 1.47 7.52
CA ILE A 34 -2.26 0.92 8.86
C ILE A 34 -2.19 2.09 9.85
N PRO A 35 -3.18 2.26 10.73
CA PRO A 35 -3.14 3.31 11.73
C PRO A 35 -2.11 2.98 12.83
N PRO A 36 -1.61 3.98 13.57
CA PRO A 36 -0.53 3.80 14.54
C PRO A 36 -0.86 2.85 15.69
N ASN A 37 -2.14 2.66 15.99
CA ASN A 37 -2.63 1.82 17.09
C ASN A 37 -2.95 0.37 16.69
N LYS A 38 -2.79 0.00 15.41
CA LYS A 38 -3.09 -1.36 14.93
C LYS A 38 -1.85 -2.24 15.04
N GLN A 39 -1.98 -3.43 15.63
CA GLN A 39 -0.84 -4.35 15.71
C GLN A 39 -0.50 -4.93 14.34
N ILE A 40 0.80 -4.99 14.02
CA ILE A 40 1.28 -5.55 12.75
C ILE A 40 0.87 -7.02 12.60
N SER A 41 0.82 -7.79 13.70
CA SER A 41 0.34 -9.18 13.70
C SER A 41 -1.08 -9.31 13.17
N ASP A 42 -1.98 -8.41 13.58
CA ASP A 42 -3.39 -8.45 13.22
C ASP A 42 -3.56 -8.09 11.73
N VAL A 43 -2.77 -7.13 11.24
CA VAL A 43 -2.72 -6.79 9.81
C VAL A 43 -2.21 -7.96 8.99
N VAL A 44 -1.14 -8.63 9.42
CA VAL A 44 -0.60 -9.81 8.72
C VAL A 44 -1.61 -10.96 8.71
N ALA A 45 -2.35 -11.17 9.80
CA ALA A 45 -3.43 -12.17 9.84
C ALA A 45 -4.52 -11.84 8.81
N GLN A 46 -5.01 -10.60 8.79
CA GLN A 46 -6.00 -10.14 7.81
C GLN A 46 -5.50 -10.32 6.37
N LEU A 47 -4.24 -9.97 6.08
CA LEU A 47 -3.65 -10.15 4.75
C LEU A 47 -3.56 -11.62 4.32
N ARG A 48 -3.37 -12.56 5.26
CA ARG A 48 -3.38 -14.00 4.94
C ARG A 48 -4.78 -14.48 4.58
N ASP A 49 -5.81 -13.97 5.24
CA ASP A 49 -7.20 -14.28 4.90
C ASP A 49 -7.54 -13.74 3.51
N GLU A 50 -7.15 -12.49 3.22
CA GLU A 50 -7.31 -11.87 1.89
C GLU A 50 -6.52 -12.62 0.81
N TYR A 51 -5.32 -13.12 1.12
CA TYR A 51 -4.53 -13.96 0.21
C TYR A 51 -5.30 -15.23 -0.16
N SER A 52 -5.83 -15.93 0.85
CA SER A 52 -6.61 -17.15 0.63
C SER A 52 -7.87 -16.88 -0.20
N GLN A 53 -8.61 -15.81 0.08
CA GLN A 53 -9.78 -15.43 -0.72
C GLN A 53 -9.39 -15.10 -2.17
N SER A 54 -8.30 -14.34 -2.35
CA SER A 54 -7.79 -13.93 -3.66
C SER A 54 -7.30 -15.10 -4.51
N SER A 55 -6.96 -16.24 -3.91
CA SER A 55 -6.59 -17.47 -4.64
C SER A 55 -7.71 -18.00 -5.54
N ASN A 56 -8.97 -17.60 -5.28
CA ASN A 56 -10.14 -18.00 -6.07
C ASN A 56 -10.41 -17.07 -7.28
N ILE A 57 -9.61 -16.02 -7.48
CA ILE A 57 -9.77 -15.13 -8.64
C ILE A 57 -9.64 -15.95 -9.94
N LYS A 58 -10.64 -15.84 -10.82
CA LYS A 58 -10.73 -16.63 -12.06
C LYS A 58 -9.64 -16.27 -13.07
N SER A 59 -9.39 -14.98 -13.27
CA SER A 59 -8.34 -14.49 -14.16
C SER A 59 -6.96 -14.87 -13.62
N LYS A 60 -6.19 -15.66 -14.38
CA LYS A 60 -4.84 -16.10 -14.00
C LYS A 60 -3.90 -14.92 -13.75
N GLN A 61 -3.94 -13.92 -14.64
CA GLN A 61 -3.09 -12.74 -14.55
C GLN A 61 -3.45 -11.91 -13.32
N THR A 62 -4.73 -11.57 -13.15
CA THR A 62 -5.21 -10.79 -12.00
C THR A 62 -4.93 -11.52 -10.69
N ARG A 63 -5.17 -12.83 -10.63
CA ARG A 63 -4.85 -13.64 -9.45
C ARG A 63 -3.38 -13.55 -9.08
N LYS A 64 -2.48 -13.76 -10.05
CA LYS A 64 -1.03 -13.64 -9.83
C LYS A 64 -0.67 -12.25 -9.29
N ASN A 65 -1.19 -11.20 -9.92
CA ASN A 65 -0.89 -9.82 -9.56
C ASN A 65 -1.34 -9.48 -8.13
N VAL A 66 -2.58 -9.86 -7.75
CA VAL A 66 -3.10 -9.64 -6.41
C VAL A 66 -2.32 -10.43 -5.36
N LEU A 67 -2.08 -11.73 -5.58
CA LEU A 67 -1.34 -12.56 -4.62
C LEU A 67 0.09 -12.04 -4.41
N SER A 68 0.80 -11.67 -5.48
CA SER A 68 2.14 -11.08 -5.40
C SER A 68 2.15 -9.73 -4.69
N ALA A 69 1.11 -8.90 -4.85
CA ALA A 69 1.00 -7.65 -4.12
C ALA A 69 0.81 -7.88 -2.62
N ILE A 70 -0.08 -8.80 -2.22
CA ILE A 70 -0.30 -9.15 -0.80
C ILE A 70 0.99 -9.72 -0.18
N GLU A 71 1.67 -10.63 -0.89
CA GLU A 71 2.97 -11.17 -0.45
C GLU A 71 4.03 -10.08 -0.26
N SER A 72 4.10 -9.12 -1.18
CA SER A 72 5.03 -7.99 -1.07
C SER A 72 4.75 -7.16 0.18
N ILE A 73 3.48 -6.85 0.47
CA ILE A 73 3.08 -6.12 1.68
C ILE A 73 3.46 -6.91 2.93
N MET A 74 3.10 -8.19 3.01
CA MET A 74 3.49 -9.04 4.14
C MET A 74 5.01 -9.11 4.32
N SER A 75 5.77 -9.09 3.22
CA SER A 75 7.23 -9.09 3.22
C SER A 75 7.81 -7.84 3.86
N GLN A 76 7.26 -6.67 3.52
CA GLN A 76 7.66 -5.40 4.11
C GLN A 76 7.26 -5.29 5.59
N LEU A 77 6.08 -5.80 5.97
CA LEU A 77 5.61 -5.74 7.35
C LEU A 77 6.50 -6.51 8.32
N ARG A 78 7.26 -7.52 7.87
CA ARG A 78 8.20 -8.26 8.74
C ARG A 78 9.29 -7.38 9.36
N TYR A 79 9.60 -6.23 8.75
CA TYR A 79 10.62 -5.31 9.27
C TYR A 79 10.08 -4.39 10.38
N TYR A 80 8.76 -4.38 10.63
CA TYR A 80 8.12 -3.53 11.61
C TYR A 80 7.58 -4.34 12.79
N LYS A 81 8.03 -4.02 14.01
CA LYS A 81 7.44 -4.58 15.24
C LYS A 81 6.11 -3.89 15.58
N THR A 82 6.05 -2.59 15.37
CA THR A 82 4.88 -1.73 15.56
C THR A 82 4.82 -0.72 14.41
N PRO A 83 3.62 -0.21 14.06
CA PRO A 83 3.54 0.87 13.08
C PRO A 83 4.26 2.14 13.58
N PRO A 84 4.71 3.02 12.67
CA PRO A 84 5.22 4.34 13.01
C PRO A 84 4.19 5.23 13.71
N PRO A 85 4.60 6.35 14.33
CA PRO A 85 3.71 7.22 15.12
C PRO A 85 2.50 7.77 14.35
N HIS A 86 2.63 7.98 13.03
CA HIS A 86 1.54 8.44 12.17
C HIS A 86 0.88 7.29 11.38
N GLY A 87 1.28 6.05 11.65
CA GLY A 87 0.89 4.88 10.86
C GLY A 87 1.71 4.77 9.58
N MET A 88 1.21 3.96 8.64
CA MET A 88 1.84 3.78 7.33
C MET A 88 0.83 3.39 6.27
N VAL A 89 1.17 3.70 5.02
CA VAL A 89 0.36 3.36 3.86
C VAL A 89 1.20 2.60 2.85
N PHE A 90 0.66 1.50 2.35
CA PHE A 90 1.23 0.73 1.25
C PHE A 90 0.45 0.99 -0.03
N PHE A 91 1.16 1.25 -1.11
CA PHE A 91 0.63 1.25 -2.47
C PHE A 91 1.39 0.20 -3.27
N VAL A 92 0.75 -0.95 -3.50
CA VAL A 92 1.39 -2.09 -4.16
C VAL A 92 0.50 -2.60 -5.28
N GLY A 93 1.08 -2.83 -6.44
CA GLY A 93 0.31 -3.36 -7.56
C GLY A 93 0.95 -3.20 -8.92
N GLU A 94 0.20 -3.52 -9.97
CA GLU A 94 0.59 -3.25 -11.34
C GLU A 94 -0.19 -2.06 -11.89
N GLY A 95 0.52 -1.09 -12.45
CA GLY A 95 -0.10 0.08 -13.04
C GLY A 95 0.83 0.82 -13.98
N ALA A 96 0.25 1.70 -14.78
CA ALA A 96 0.99 2.58 -15.68
C ALA A 96 0.50 4.01 -15.57
N LYS A 97 1.39 4.96 -15.84
CA LYS A 97 0.99 6.31 -16.24
C LYS A 97 0.50 6.27 -17.68
N SER A 98 -0.28 7.28 -18.07
CA SER A 98 -0.82 7.36 -19.43
C SER A 98 0.29 7.26 -20.49
N GLY A 99 0.19 6.27 -21.38
CA GLY A 99 1.16 6.04 -22.46
C GLY A 99 2.40 5.23 -22.07
N GLU A 100 2.53 4.81 -20.80
CA GLU A 100 3.62 3.93 -20.36
C GLU A 100 3.19 2.46 -20.32
N GLN A 101 4.17 1.56 -20.34
CA GLN A 101 3.92 0.14 -20.10
C GLN A 101 3.63 -0.12 -18.60
N PRO A 102 2.73 -1.05 -18.26
CA PRO A 102 2.48 -1.44 -16.88
C PRO A 102 3.75 -1.91 -16.19
N LYS A 103 3.92 -1.47 -14.95
CA LYS A 103 5.03 -1.87 -14.10
C LYS A 103 4.52 -2.21 -12.70
N MET A 104 5.23 -3.13 -12.06
CA MET A 104 5.02 -3.42 -10.65
C MET A 104 5.54 -2.24 -9.81
N MET A 105 4.67 -1.70 -8.96
CA MET A 105 4.98 -0.64 -8.02
C MET A 105 4.81 -1.16 -6.59
N SER A 106 5.71 -0.72 -5.70
CA SER A 106 5.65 -1.05 -4.28
C SER A 106 6.20 0.12 -3.48
N GLU A 107 5.30 0.98 -3.02
CA GLU A 107 5.64 2.19 -2.29
C GLU A 107 5.10 2.10 -0.87
N VAL A 108 5.96 2.44 0.10
CA VAL A 108 5.60 2.60 1.51
C VAL A 108 5.72 4.07 1.86
N ILE A 109 4.69 4.63 2.47
CA ILE A 109 4.63 6.04 2.83
C ILE A 109 4.24 6.14 4.30
N GLU A 110 5.10 6.79 5.08
CA GLU A 110 4.71 7.32 6.38
C GLU A 110 4.01 8.66 6.16
N PRO A 111 2.74 8.79 6.53
CA PRO A 111 1.99 10.02 6.32
C PRO A 111 2.42 11.07 7.34
N PRO A 112 2.42 12.36 7.00
CA PRO A 112 2.81 13.44 7.91
C PRO A 112 1.79 13.69 9.04
N MET A 113 0.66 12.99 9.02
CA MET A 113 -0.39 13.03 10.03
C MET A 113 -0.97 11.61 10.20
N PRO A 114 -1.44 11.24 11.41
CA PRO A 114 -2.03 9.94 11.67
C PRO A 114 -3.14 9.57 10.68
N VAL A 115 -3.08 8.36 10.15
CA VAL A 115 -4.14 7.83 9.27
C VAL A 115 -5.41 7.53 10.07
N PRO A 116 -6.61 7.95 9.61
CA PRO A 116 -7.87 7.60 10.26
C PRO A 116 -8.16 6.10 10.22
N ILE A 117 -8.84 5.62 11.25
CA ILE A 117 -9.38 4.26 11.36
C ILE A 117 -10.74 4.26 10.63
N TYR A 118 -10.92 3.42 9.62
CA TYR A 118 -12.21 3.12 9.01
C TYR A 118 -12.61 1.68 9.28
#